data_AF-A0A2W4PB70-F1
#
_entry.id   AF-A0A2W4PB70-F1
#
_cell.length_a   1.000
_cell.length_b   1.000
_cell.length_c   1.000
_cell.angle_alpha   90.00
_cell.angle_beta   90.00
_cell.angle_gamma   90.00
#
_symmetry.space_group_name_H-M   'P 1'
#
loop_
_entity.id
_entity.type
_entity.pdbx_description
1 polymer ?
#
loop_
_entity_poly.entity_id
_entity_poly.type
_entity_poly.pdbx_seq_one_letter_code
_entity_poly.pdbx_strand_id
1 'polypeptide(L)' 'MLMAQPLDDTANPAHHQQVIETLAKENHAPIERVRELYETAHARLHAQARVKTFVSVIATRLVRNALHAERNSAA' A
#
# COMPACT_ATOMS: atom_id res chain seq x y z
N MET A 1 -0.37 9.21 -32.35
CA MET A 1 -1.48 8.93 -31.43
C MET A 1 -0.87 8.45 -30.12
N LEU A 2 -0.78 9.32 -29.11
CA LEU A 2 -0.17 9.00 -27.82
C LEU A 2 -1.24 8.35 -26.95
N MET A 3 -1.20 7.03 -26.81
CA MET A 3 -2.05 6.33 -25.84
C MET A 3 -1.53 6.67 -24.45
N ALA A 4 -2.16 7.64 -23.78
CA ALA A 4 -1.94 7.83 -22.36
C ALA A 4 -2.31 6.52 -21.66
N GLN A 5 -1.31 5.81 -21.14
CA GLN A 5 -1.55 4.69 -20.24
C GLN A 5 -2.43 5.20 -19.09
N PRO A 6 -3.48 4.47 -18.68
CA PRO A 6 -4.26 4.90 -17.54
C PRO A 6 -3.31 4.96 -16.34
N LEU A 7 -3.17 6.16 -15.75
CA LEU A 7 -2.50 6.41 -14.46
C LEU A 7 -3.36 5.86 -13.30
N ASP A 8 -3.93 4.68 -13.51
CA ASP A 8 -4.66 3.97 -12.48
C ASP A 8 -3.61 3.18 -11.72
N ASP A 9 -3.35 3.64 -10.51
CA ASP A 9 -2.49 3.02 -9.51
C ASP A 9 -2.85 1.54 -9.26
N THR A 10 -4.05 1.14 -9.67
CA THR A 10 -4.60 -0.21 -9.63
C THR A 10 -4.11 -1.16 -10.72
N ALA A 11 -3.53 -0.65 -11.80
CA ALA A 11 -3.22 -1.45 -12.98
C ALA A 11 -1.84 -2.13 -12.96
N ASN A 12 -1.01 -1.87 -11.95
CA ASN A 12 0.35 -2.40 -11.90
C ASN A 12 0.59 -3.27 -10.65
N PRO A 13 0.25 -4.58 -10.68
CA PRO A 13 0.51 -5.49 -9.57
C PRO A 13 2.00 -5.58 -9.20
N ALA A 14 2.91 -5.34 -10.15
CA ALA A 14 4.34 -5.28 -9.84
C ALA A 14 4.71 -4.07 -8.98
N HIS A 15 4.03 -2.93 -9.16
CA HIS A 15 4.23 -1.75 -8.31
C HIS A 15 3.75 -2.00 -6.88
N HIS A 16 2.58 -2.64 -6.70
CA HIS A 16 2.07 -2.97 -5.37
C HIS A 16 2.99 -3.94 -4.63
N GLN A 17 3.48 -4.96 -5.34
CA GLN A 17 4.44 -5.90 -4.77
C GLN A 17 5.74 -5.21 -4.34
N GLN A 18 6.28 -4.28 -5.15
CA GLN A 18 7.45 -3.48 -4.77
C GLN A 18 7.20 -2.61 -3.53
N VAL A 19 6.02 -2.01 -3.41
CA VAL A 19 5.63 -1.22 -2.22
C VAL A 19 5.56 -2.10 -0.97
N ILE A 20 4.95 -3.29 -1.07
CA ILE A 20 4.86 -4.27 0.02
C ILE A 20 6.25 -4.71 0.48
N GLU A 21 7.13 -5.09 -0.46
CA GLU A 21 8.50 -5.51 -0.16
C GLU A 21 9.30 -4.38 0.51
N THR A 22 9.16 -3.15 0.00
CA THR A 22 9.82 -1.97 0.57
C THR A 22 9.34 -1.72 1.99
N LEU A 23 8.03 -1.74 2.23
CA LEU A 23 7.45 -1.55 3.56
C LEU A 23 7.90 -2.64 4.55
N ALA A 24 7.93 -3.91 4.12
CA ALA A 24 8.41 -5.02 4.94
C ALA A 24 9.86 -4.82 5.36
N LYS A 25 10.73 -4.45 4.40
CA LYS A 25 12.14 -4.17 4.64
C LYS A 25 12.35 -2.98 5.58
N GLU A 26 11.69 -1.84 5.33
CA GLU A 26 11.84 -0.62 6.13
C GLU A 26 11.38 -0.81 7.58
N ASN A 27 10.33 -1.60 7.80
CA ASN A 27 9.71 -1.75 9.11
C ASN A 27 10.16 -3.01 9.85
N HIS A 28 11.05 -3.82 9.26
CA HIS A 28 11.46 -5.13 9.77
C HIS A 28 10.27 -6.03 10.12
N ALA A 29 9.23 -5.98 9.29
CA ALA A 29 7.97 -6.68 9.49
C ALA A 29 7.85 -7.88 8.53
N PRO A 30 7.15 -8.95 8.92
CA PRO A 30 6.89 -10.08 8.02
C PRO A 30 6.16 -9.63 6.75
N ILE A 31 6.65 -10.05 5.58
CA ILE A 31 6.08 -9.62 4.29
C ILE A 31 4.60 -9.97 4.15
N GLU A 32 4.18 -11.11 4.70
CA GLU A 32 2.78 -11.54 4.69
C GLU A 32 1.87 -10.61 5.50
N ARG A 33 2.37 -10.12 6.64
CA ARG A 33 1.62 -9.16 7.47
C ARG A 33 1.49 -7.82 6.76
N VAL A 34 2.56 -7.36 6.12
CA VAL A 34 2.56 -6.11 5.36
C VAL A 34 1.62 -6.19 4.15
N ARG A 35 1.62 -7.34 3.45
CA ARG A 35 0.71 -7.62 2.34
C ARG A 35 -0.75 -7.51 2.77
N GLU A 36 -1.12 -8.22 3.83
CA GLU A 36 -2.49 -8.20 4.37
C GLU A 36 -2.96 -6.77 4.70
N LEU A 37 -2.12 -6.00 5.41
CA LEU A 37 -2.42 -4.61 5.77
C LEU A 37 -2.56 -3.72 4.53
N TYR A 38 -1.65 -3.87 3.57
CA TYR A 38 -1.63 -3.06 2.36
C TYR A 38 -2.84 -3.35 1.47
N GLU A 39 -3.11 -4.61 1.15
CA GLU A 39 -4.22 -5.02 0.30
C GLU A 39 -5.57 -4.60 0.91
N THR A 40 -5.73 -4.78 2.23
CA THR A 40 -6.95 -4.36 2.94
C THR A 40 -7.15 -2.83 2.86
N ALA A 41 -6.11 -2.05 3.16
CA ALA A 41 -6.20 -0.59 3.14
C ALA A 41 -6.40 -0.07 1.71
N HIS A 42 -5.67 -0.62 0.74
CA HIS A 42 -5.77 -0.27 -0.66
C HIS A 42 -7.16 -0.57 -1.22
N ALA A 43 -7.70 -1.78 -0.99
CA ALA A 43 -9.04 -2.15 -1.45
C ALA A 43 -10.13 -1.23 -0.87
N ARG A 44 -10.04 -0.93 0.44
CA ARG A 44 -10.98 -0.01 1.11
C ARG A 44 -10.92 1.39 0.52
N LEU A 45 -9.72 1.95 0.36
CA LEU A 45 -9.53 3.29 -0.19
C LEU A 45 -9.98 3.36 -1.64
N HIS A 46 -9.63 2.35 -2.44
CA HIS A 46 -10.00 2.28 -3.85
C HIS A 46 -11.51 2.23 -4.07
N ALA A 47 -12.25 1.52 -3.21
CA ALA A 47 -13.71 1.45 -3.28
C ALA A 47 -14.41 2.80 -2.96
N GLN A 48 -13.75 3.67 -2.18
CA GLN A 48 -14.35 4.90 -1.67
C GLN A 48 -13.84 6.16 -2.38
N ALA A 49 -12.65 6.11 -2.97
CA ALA A 49 -11.99 7.26 -3.55
C ALA A 49 -12.54 7.62 -4.92
N ARG A 50 -12.93 8.89 -5.09
CA ARG A 50 -13.28 9.45 -6.41
C ARG A 50 -12.05 9.61 -7.32
N VAL A 51 -10.87 9.84 -6.74
CA VAL A 51 -9.59 9.97 -7.46
C VAL A 51 -8.65 8.87 -6.96
N LYS A 52 -8.19 8.02 -7.88
CA LYS A 52 -7.48 6.77 -7.56
C LYS A 52 -5.96 6.88 -7.58
N THR A 53 -5.42 7.92 -8.21
CA THR A 53 -3.98 8.13 -8.44
C THR A 53 -3.13 8.18 -7.17
N PHE A 54 -3.74 8.45 -6.01
CA PHE A 54 -3.04 8.55 -4.72
C PHE A 54 -3.37 7.42 -3.75
N VAL A 55 -4.12 6.40 -4.19
CA VAL A 55 -4.59 5.34 -3.29
C VAL A 55 -3.41 4.55 -2.72
N SER A 56 -2.41 4.17 -3.53
CA SER A 56 -1.21 3.47 -3.03
C SER A 56 -0.41 4.31 -2.04
N VAL A 57 -0.27 5.61 -2.29
CA VAL A 57 0.47 6.53 -1.41
C VAL A 57 -0.20 6.62 -0.05
N ILE A 58 -1.54 6.77 -0.03
CA ILE A 58 -2.31 6.82 1.21
C ILE A 58 -2.27 5.46 1.91
N ALA A 59 -2.44 4.35 1.18
CA ALA A 59 -2.35 3.00 1.73
C ALA A 59 -0.98 2.75 2.38
N THR A 60 0.11 3.11 1.70
CA THR A 60 1.49 3.02 2.21
C THR A 60 1.65 3.75 3.54
N ARG A 61 1.10 4.97 3.64
CA ARG A 61 1.17 5.76 4.89
C ARG A 61 0.38 5.08 6.02
N LEU A 62 -0.82 4.56 5.73
CA LEU A 62 -1.63 3.87 6.73
C LEU A 62 -0.94 2.60 7.25
N VAL A 63 -0.35 1.81 6.35
CA VAL A 63 0.39 0.60 6.73
C VAL A 63 1.59 0.94 7.60
N ARG A 64 2.39 1.95 7.22
CA ARG A 64 3.54 2.39 8.04
C ARG A 64 3.11 2.79 9.46
N ASN A 65 2.01 3.53 9.58
CA ASN A 65 1.48 3.92 10.89
C ASN A 65 1.00 2.71 11.71
N ALA A 66 0.34 1.75 11.08
CA ALA A 66 -0.10 0.52 11.74
C ALA A 66 1.09 -0.31 12.26
N LEU A 67 2.13 -0.50 11.44
CA LEU A 67 3.35 -1.21 11.83
C LEU A 67 4.09 -0.52 12.98
N HIS A 68 4.14 0.82 12.97
CA HIS A 68 4.69 1.58 14.09
C HIS A 68 3.89 1.41 15.38
N ALA A 69 2.56 1.43 15.29
CA ALA A 69 1.70 1.22 16.45
C ALA A 69 1.83 -0.21 17.02
N GLU A 70 1.86 -1.23 16.16
CA GLU A 70 2.08 -2.64 16.57
C GLU A 70 3.41 -2.80 17.31
N ARG A 71 4.50 -2.23 16.78
CA ARG A 71 5.81 -2.28 17.43
C ARG A 71 5.83 -1.59 18.79
N ASN A 72 5.19 -0.43 18.91
CA ASN A 72 5.13 0.30 20.18
C ASN A 72 4.22 -0.36 21.21
N SER A 73 3.27 -1.21 20.77
CA SER A 73 2.39 -1.96 21.67
C SER A 73 3.00 -3.28 22.14
N ALA A 74 4.02 -3.78 21.42
CA ALA A 74 4.74 -5.01 21.73
C ALA A 74 6.02 -4.79 22.55
N ALA A 75 6.38 -3.53 22.83
CA ALA A 75 7.52 -3.12 23.67
C ALA A 75 7.05 -2.77 25.09
#